data_AF-A0AAJ6NR13-F1
#
_entry.id   AF-A0AAJ6NR13-F1
#
_cell.length_a   1.000
_cell.length_b   1.000
_cell.length_c   1.000
_cell.angle_alpha   90.00
_cell.angle_beta   90.00
_cell.angle_gamma   90.00
#
_symmetry.space_group_name_H-M   'P 1'
#
loop_
_entity.id
_entity.type
_entity.pdbx_description
1 polymer ?
#
loop_
_entity_poly.entity_id
_entity_poly.type
_entity_poly.pdbx_seq_one_letter_code
_entity_poly.pdbx_strand_id
1 'polypeptide(L)'
;MINKFKQFKAILAAKSSENIGDFAILKSDFLGAKVSSEIASKLQQVVGYHPAIDLEKLSQYPPSTFGREYADHMLANHLKPLNVSPELEDVARRNVFALRYTITHDIFHVLLGFDTSYAGEIGVLAFAVEQNYSKSLQISLWLARLLYPILAPWQIKAIFINLQKGRELGKKADFLLGYRFEDHWQEPIHEVMKRLNLSEISTIQPILQS
;
A
#
# COMPACT_ATOMS: atom_id res chain seq x y z
N MET A 1 -20.57 -7.14 22.22
CA MET A 1 -20.46 -7.99 21.02
C MET A 1 -21.45 -7.50 19.97
N ILE A 2 -20.98 -6.94 18.87
CA ILE A 2 -21.83 -6.57 17.74
C ILE A 2 -22.28 -7.86 17.06
N ASN A 3 -23.60 -8.08 16.93
CA ASN A 3 -24.17 -9.23 16.22
C ASN A 3 -23.61 -9.27 14.77
N LYS A 4 -23.16 -10.44 14.28
CA LYS A 4 -22.61 -10.61 12.91
C LYS A 4 -23.51 -10.01 11.82
N PHE A 5 -24.82 -9.97 12.04
CA PHE A 5 -25.78 -9.31 11.15
C PHE A 5 -25.58 -7.79 11.06
N LYS A 6 -25.27 -7.12 12.18
CA LYS A 6 -24.95 -5.68 12.21
C LYS A 6 -23.62 -5.39 11.51
N GLN A 7 -22.60 -6.24 11.68
CA GLN A 7 -21.33 -6.12 10.93
C GLN A 7 -21.56 -6.25 9.42
N PHE A 8 -22.35 -7.24 8.99
CA PHE A 8 -22.67 -7.41 7.57
C PHE A 8 -23.40 -6.20 6.98
N LYS A 9 -24.38 -5.63 7.70
CA LYS A 9 -25.04 -4.39 7.29
C LYS A 9 -24.06 -3.22 7.17
N ALA A 10 -23.12 -3.08 8.12
CA ALA A 10 -22.10 -2.02 8.07
C ALA A 10 -21.17 -2.18 6.85
N ILE A 11 -20.77 -3.40 6.50
CA ILE A 11 -19.98 -3.68 5.29
C ILE A 11 -20.74 -3.29 4.03
N LEU A 12 -22.02 -3.63 3.93
CA LEU A 12 -22.84 -3.25 2.78
C LEU A 12 -22.99 -1.73 2.67
N ALA A 13 -23.23 -1.05 3.79
CA ALA A 13 -23.33 0.40 3.84
C ALA A 13 -22.01 1.09 3.43
N ALA A 14 -20.86 0.58 3.90
CA ALA A 14 -19.54 1.08 3.53
C ALA A 14 -19.19 0.77 2.06
N LYS A 15 -19.65 -0.35 1.50
CA LYS A 15 -19.49 -0.63 0.07
C LYS A 15 -20.29 0.35 -0.81
N SER A 16 -21.46 0.77 -0.34
CA SER A 16 -22.30 1.75 -1.03
C SER A 16 -21.88 3.20 -0.78
N SER A 17 -20.99 3.46 0.18
CA SER A 17 -20.38 4.77 0.36
C SER A 17 -19.13 4.90 -0.51
N GLU A 18 -18.72 6.12 -0.79
CA GLU A 18 -17.43 6.38 -1.44
C GLU A 18 -16.23 6.17 -0.49
N ASN A 19 -16.46 5.69 0.75
CA ASN A 19 -15.41 5.49 1.74
C ASN A 19 -14.85 4.05 1.68
N ILE A 20 -13.93 3.85 0.74
CA ILE A 20 -13.25 2.56 0.50
C ILE A 20 -12.40 2.12 1.71
N GLY A 21 -11.88 3.07 2.50
CA GLY A 21 -11.10 2.77 3.72
C GLY A 21 -11.94 2.04 4.77
N ASP A 22 -13.13 2.56 5.07
CA ASP A 22 -14.07 1.93 5.99
C ASP A 22 -14.48 0.52 5.53
N PHE A 23 -14.75 0.36 4.22
CA PHE A 23 -15.10 -0.93 3.65
C PHE A 23 -13.97 -1.96 3.83
N ALA A 24 -12.72 -1.56 3.57
CA ALA A 24 -11.56 -2.45 3.71
C ALA A 24 -11.40 -2.95 5.15
N ILE A 25 -11.54 -2.05 6.14
CA ILE A 25 -11.37 -2.39 7.56
C ILE A 25 -12.51 -3.26 8.08
N LEU A 26 -13.76 -2.92 7.77
CA LEU A 26 -14.91 -3.73 8.18
C LEU A 26 -14.89 -5.13 7.58
N LYS A 27 -14.47 -5.25 6.31
CA LYS A 27 -14.30 -6.56 5.65
C LYS A 27 -13.20 -7.37 6.34
N SER A 28 -12.06 -6.75 6.66
CA SER A 28 -10.95 -7.41 7.36
C SER A 28 -11.38 -7.92 8.74
N ASP A 29 -12.08 -7.07 9.48
CA ASP A 29 -12.59 -7.40 10.82
C ASP A 29 -13.54 -8.60 10.80
N PHE A 30 -14.42 -8.64 9.79
CA PHE A 30 -15.38 -9.73 9.62
C PHE A 30 -14.71 -11.06 9.24
N LEU A 31 -13.68 -11.00 8.37
CA LEU A 31 -12.93 -12.18 7.94
C LEU A 31 -11.93 -12.67 8.99
N GLY A 32 -11.63 -11.85 10.01
CA GLY A 32 -10.69 -12.18 11.07
C GLY A 32 -9.27 -12.39 10.54
N ALA A 33 -8.83 -11.55 9.61
CA ALA A 33 -7.49 -11.62 9.03
C ALA A 33 -6.43 -11.41 10.12
N LYS A 34 -5.83 -12.51 10.60
CA LYS A 34 -4.76 -12.49 11.60
C LYS A 34 -3.40 -12.53 10.92
N VAL A 35 -2.50 -11.68 11.39
CA VAL A 35 -1.07 -11.74 11.07
C VAL A 35 -0.33 -12.60 12.09
N SER A 36 0.90 -13.00 11.80
CA SER A 36 1.74 -13.70 12.77
C SER A 36 2.09 -12.78 13.95
N SER A 37 2.52 -13.36 15.08
CA SER A 37 2.97 -12.60 16.25
C SER A 37 4.16 -11.69 15.93
N GLU A 38 5.07 -12.13 15.06
CA GLU A 38 6.21 -11.33 14.60
C GLU A 38 5.77 -10.09 13.81
N ILE A 39 4.80 -10.23 12.91
CA ILE A 39 4.27 -9.10 12.14
C ILE A 39 3.50 -8.15 13.08
N ALA A 40 2.74 -8.70 14.02
CA ALA A 40 2.03 -7.91 15.02
C ALA A 40 2.98 -7.06 15.88
N SER A 41 4.12 -7.60 16.31
CA SER A 41 5.10 -6.84 17.11
C SER A 41 5.74 -5.70 16.31
N LYS A 42 6.05 -5.93 15.02
CA LYS A 42 6.56 -4.89 14.11
C LYS A 42 5.57 -3.76 13.85
N LEU A 43 4.27 -4.01 14.02
CA LEU A 43 3.19 -3.02 13.87
C LEU A 43 2.88 -2.24 15.16
N GLN A 44 3.49 -2.59 16.30
CA GLN A 44 3.13 -2.01 17.59
C GLN A 44 3.28 -0.48 17.62
N GLN A 45 4.26 0.07 16.92
CA GLN A 45 4.54 1.52 16.89
C GLN A 45 3.54 2.34 16.05
N VAL A 46 2.69 1.68 15.26
CA VAL A 46 1.68 2.31 14.41
C VAL A 46 0.24 2.00 14.83
N VAL A 47 0.05 1.40 16.02
CA VAL A 47 -1.29 1.16 16.59
C VAL A 47 -1.98 2.51 16.85
N GLY A 48 -3.13 2.72 16.22
CA GLY A 48 -3.88 3.99 16.34
C GLY A 48 -3.20 5.16 15.63
N TYR A 49 -2.19 4.92 14.79
CA TYR A 49 -1.53 5.94 13.98
C TYR A 49 -1.99 5.84 12.52
N HIS A 50 -2.85 6.78 12.13
CA HIS A 50 -3.38 6.93 10.77
C HIS A 50 -3.79 8.39 10.52
N PRO A 51 -2.86 9.36 10.58
CA PRO A 51 -3.20 10.75 10.32
C PRO A 51 -3.77 10.90 8.91
N ALA A 52 -4.79 11.74 8.76
CA ALA A 52 -5.38 12.01 7.45
C ALA A 52 -4.34 12.65 6.52
N ILE A 53 -4.34 12.20 5.25
CA ILE A 53 -3.42 12.70 4.23
C ILE A 53 -4.10 13.80 3.41
N ASP A 54 -3.52 14.99 3.43
CA ASP A 54 -4.00 16.17 2.72
C ASP A 54 -3.22 16.35 1.40
N LEU A 55 -3.79 15.90 0.28
CA LEU A 55 -3.13 15.99 -1.03
C LEU A 55 -2.89 17.43 -1.48
N GLU A 56 -3.78 18.36 -1.16
CA GLU A 56 -3.61 19.76 -1.55
C GLU A 56 -2.37 20.34 -0.87
N LYS A 57 -2.23 20.09 0.44
CA LYS A 57 -1.02 20.47 1.17
C LYS A 57 0.23 19.80 0.64
N LEU A 58 0.19 18.49 0.37
CA LEU A 58 1.35 17.75 -0.12
C LEU A 58 1.79 18.23 -1.52
N SER A 59 0.85 18.60 -2.39
CA SER A 59 1.14 19.12 -3.73
C SER A 59 1.92 20.45 -3.72
N GLN A 60 1.85 21.21 -2.61
CA GLN A 60 2.56 22.48 -2.45
C GLN A 60 4.02 22.30 -2.01
N TYR A 61 4.43 21.09 -1.61
CA TYR A 61 5.83 20.85 -1.25
C TYR A 61 6.76 20.92 -2.46
N PRO A 62 8.06 21.24 -2.23
CA PRO A 62 9.05 21.30 -3.29
C PRO A 62 9.16 19.97 -4.07
N PRO A 63 9.51 20.01 -5.37
CA PRO A 63 9.85 18.82 -6.14
C PRO A 63 10.86 17.93 -5.43
N SER A 64 10.81 16.61 -5.66
CA SER A 64 11.69 15.61 -5.04
C SER A 64 11.55 15.44 -3.53
N THR A 65 10.58 16.10 -2.89
CA THR A 65 10.14 15.73 -1.53
C THR A 65 9.17 14.56 -1.58
N PHE A 66 9.17 13.72 -0.55
CA PHE A 66 8.34 12.53 -0.50
C PHE A 66 6.83 12.83 -0.65
N GLY A 67 6.34 13.86 0.04
CA GLY A 67 4.95 14.30 -0.05
C GLY A 67 4.59 14.79 -1.44
N ARG A 68 5.49 15.52 -2.10
CA ARG A 68 5.26 16.00 -3.46
C ARG A 68 5.15 14.85 -4.46
N GLU A 69 6.09 13.91 -4.43
CA GLU A 69 6.07 12.74 -5.33
C GLU A 69 4.83 11.86 -5.10
N TYR A 70 4.40 11.70 -3.84
CA TYR A 70 3.16 11.01 -3.52
C TYR A 70 1.93 11.75 -4.05
N ALA A 71 1.84 13.07 -3.85
CA ALA A 71 0.73 13.86 -4.37
C ALA A 71 0.65 13.81 -5.90
N ASP A 72 1.78 13.94 -6.58
CA ASP A 72 1.85 13.87 -8.04
C ASP A 72 1.39 12.49 -8.54
N HIS A 73 1.80 11.39 -7.88
CA HIS A 73 1.32 10.04 -8.19
C HIS A 73 -0.20 9.91 -8.03
N MET A 74 -0.74 10.37 -6.90
CA MET A 74 -2.18 10.27 -6.61
C MET A 74 -3.01 11.08 -7.63
N LEU A 75 -2.58 12.31 -7.94
CA LEU A 75 -3.26 13.18 -8.90
C LEU A 75 -3.21 12.62 -10.32
N ALA A 76 -2.05 12.13 -10.77
CA ALA A 76 -1.88 11.56 -12.11
C ALA A 76 -2.74 10.29 -12.33
N ASN A 77 -3.05 9.55 -11.26
CA ASN A 77 -3.86 8.34 -11.30
C ASN A 77 -5.31 8.55 -10.88
N HIS A 78 -5.74 9.80 -10.64
CA HIS A 78 -7.08 10.16 -10.16
C HIS A 78 -7.48 9.43 -8.86
N LEU A 79 -6.51 9.18 -7.98
CA LEU A 79 -6.69 8.50 -6.71
C LEU A 79 -7.00 9.49 -5.58
N LYS A 80 -7.63 8.98 -4.53
CA LYS A 80 -7.88 9.71 -3.28
C LYS A 80 -7.26 8.94 -2.11
N PRO A 81 -6.63 9.60 -1.12
CA PRO A 81 -6.10 8.90 0.03
C PRO A 81 -7.22 8.21 0.78
N LEU A 82 -6.97 6.97 1.17
CA LEU A 82 -7.91 6.19 1.96
C LEU A 82 -7.82 6.62 3.42
N ASN A 83 -8.95 7.02 3.98
CA ASN A 83 -9.07 7.40 5.38
C ASN A 83 -10.10 6.51 6.06
N VAL A 84 -10.02 6.37 7.38
CA VAL A 84 -11.00 5.64 8.17
C VAL A 84 -11.78 6.62 9.02
N SER A 85 -13.10 6.46 9.04
CA SER A 85 -13.99 7.35 9.78
C SER A 85 -13.76 7.22 11.29
N PRO A 86 -13.87 8.31 12.07
CA PRO A 86 -13.66 8.28 13.53
C PRO A 86 -14.51 7.23 14.26
N GLU A 87 -15.72 6.92 13.76
CA GLU A 87 -16.63 5.93 14.31
C GLU A 87 -16.08 4.49 14.24
N LEU A 88 -15.08 4.25 13.39
CA LEU A 88 -14.44 2.95 13.23
C LEU A 88 -13.08 2.85 13.93
N GLU A 89 -12.70 3.83 14.76
CA GLU A 89 -11.40 3.86 15.45
C GLU A 89 -11.11 2.56 16.23
N ASP A 90 -12.08 2.03 16.97
CA ASP A 90 -11.92 0.77 17.70
C ASP A 90 -11.72 -0.43 16.76
N VAL A 91 -12.34 -0.40 15.57
CA VAL A 91 -12.17 -1.43 14.54
C VAL A 91 -10.80 -1.29 13.88
N ALA A 92 -10.36 -0.06 13.61
CA ALA A 92 -9.05 0.24 13.06
C ALA A 92 -7.93 -0.24 14.01
N ARG A 93 -8.05 0.06 15.33
CA ARG A 93 -7.09 -0.35 16.37
C ARG A 93 -6.91 -1.85 16.50
N ARG A 94 -7.97 -2.65 16.30
CA ARG A 94 -7.86 -4.12 16.35
C ARG A 94 -7.51 -4.77 15.01
N ASN A 95 -7.51 -3.99 13.91
CA ASN A 95 -7.18 -4.44 12.55
C ASN A 95 -5.97 -3.68 11.96
N VAL A 96 -4.94 -3.43 12.79
CA VAL A 96 -3.77 -2.59 12.47
C VAL A 96 -3.11 -2.95 11.15
N PHE A 97 -2.94 -4.25 10.86
CA PHE A 97 -2.37 -4.70 9.60
C PHE A 97 -3.18 -4.22 8.40
N ALA A 98 -4.50 -4.46 8.42
CA ALA A 98 -5.38 -4.08 7.32
C ALA A 98 -5.45 -2.56 7.18
N LEU A 99 -5.48 -1.84 8.31
CA LEU A 99 -5.42 -0.39 8.33
C LEU A 99 -4.18 0.12 7.62
N ARG A 100 -3.00 -0.27 8.11
CA ARG A 100 -1.72 0.19 7.55
C ARG A 100 -1.59 -0.20 6.10
N TYR A 101 -1.88 -1.45 5.74
CA TYR A 101 -1.77 -1.89 4.36
C TYR A 101 -2.69 -1.09 3.43
N THR A 102 -3.91 -0.77 3.86
CA THR A 102 -4.84 0.05 3.07
C THR A 102 -4.37 1.49 2.92
N ILE A 103 -3.99 2.17 4.01
CA ILE A 103 -3.68 3.61 3.95
C ILE A 103 -2.29 3.92 3.40
N THR A 104 -1.37 2.94 3.40
CA THR A 104 -0.01 3.10 2.84
C THR A 104 0.17 2.39 1.51
N HIS A 105 -0.85 1.75 0.95
CA HIS A 105 -0.73 1.01 -0.31
C HIS A 105 -0.12 1.86 -1.43
N ASP A 106 -0.71 3.04 -1.66
CA ASP A 106 -0.31 3.92 -2.75
C ASP A 106 1.05 4.57 -2.50
N ILE A 107 1.48 4.65 -1.23
CA ILE A 107 2.86 5.03 -0.89
C ILE A 107 3.85 3.99 -1.42
N PHE A 108 3.49 2.69 -1.42
CA PHE A 108 4.38 1.65 -1.92
C PHE A 108 4.60 1.76 -3.42
N HIS A 109 3.60 2.15 -4.20
CA HIS A 109 3.78 2.43 -5.63
C HIS A 109 4.89 3.46 -5.88
N VAL A 110 4.85 4.56 -5.12
CA VAL A 110 5.83 5.65 -5.20
C VAL A 110 7.23 5.17 -4.79
N LEU A 111 7.36 4.56 -3.61
CA LEU A 111 8.67 4.18 -3.07
C LEU A 111 9.34 3.02 -3.83
N LEU A 112 8.55 2.12 -4.42
CA LEU A 112 9.06 0.95 -5.14
C LEU A 112 9.22 1.22 -6.65
N GLY A 113 8.67 2.33 -7.14
CA GLY A 113 8.67 2.72 -8.54
C GLY A 113 7.82 1.78 -9.40
N PHE A 114 6.59 1.52 -8.96
CA PHE A 114 5.58 0.78 -9.70
C PHE A 114 4.38 1.69 -10.01
N ASP A 115 3.90 1.63 -11.25
CA ASP A 115 2.65 2.31 -11.64
C ASP A 115 1.41 1.55 -11.11
N THR A 116 0.21 2.00 -11.49
CA THR A 116 -1.08 1.39 -11.10
C THR A 116 -1.61 0.40 -12.15
N SER A 117 -0.77 0.00 -13.11
CA SER A 117 -1.12 -1.02 -14.10
C SER A 117 -1.13 -2.42 -13.48
N TYR A 118 -1.68 -3.42 -14.16
CA TYR A 118 -1.57 -4.82 -13.71
C TYR A 118 -0.11 -5.25 -13.47
N ALA A 119 0.85 -4.76 -14.27
CA ALA A 119 2.27 -4.99 -14.05
C ALA A 119 2.81 -4.25 -12.83
N GLY A 120 2.35 -3.03 -12.55
CA GLY A 120 2.75 -2.30 -11.34
C GLY A 120 2.19 -2.92 -10.06
N GLU A 121 0.89 -3.22 -10.05
CA GLU A 121 0.18 -3.89 -8.96
C GLU A 121 0.82 -5.23 -8.56
N ILE A 122 1.21 -6.05 -9.54
CA ILE A 122 1.86 -7.33 -9.21
C ILE A 122 3.23 -7.11 -8.56
N GLY A 123 3.92 -6.01 -8.86
CA GLY A 123 5.18 -5.64 -8.23
C GLY A 123 5.00 -5.29 -6.76
N VAL A 124 4.02 -4.43 -6.44
CA VAL A 124 3.65 -4.08 -5.05
C VAL A 124 3.18 -5.32 -4.29
N LEU A 125 2.37 -6.17 -4.91
CA LEU A 125 1.88 -7.40 -4.29
C LEU A 125 3.00 -8.41 -4.04
N ALA A 126 3.97 -8.51 -4.95
CA ALA A 126 5.15 -9.34 -4.78
C ALA A 126 6.02 -8.87 -3.61
N PHE A 127 6.25 -7.55 -3.52
CA PHE A 127 6.93 -6.92 -2.39
C PHE A 127 6.23 -7.24 -1.06
N ALA A 128 4.92 -7.04 -1.01
CA ALA A 128 4.10 -7.27 0.18
C ALA A 128 4.13 -8.74 0.65
N VAL A 129 4.13 -9.68 -0.29
CA VAL A 129 4.29 -11.11 0.02
C VAL A 129 5.67 -11.43 0.55
N GLU A 130 6.72 -10.87 -0.05
CA GLU A 130 8.10 -11.10 0.39
C GLU A 130 8.37 -10.52 1.79
N GLN A 131 7.72 -9.42 2.13
CA GLN A 131 7.71 -8.85 3.48
C GLN A 131 6.88 -9.66 4.50
N ASN A 132 6.32 -10.80 4.09
CA ASN A 132 5.53 -11.73 4.92
C ASN A 132 4.33 -11.08 5.63
N TYR A 133 3.73 -10.06 5.01
CA TYR A 133 2.63 -9.29 5.59
C TYR A 133 1.42 -10.12 6.00
N SER A 134 0.92 -11.01 5.12
CA SER A 134 -0.19 -11.89 5.46
C SER A 134 -0.36 -13.07 4.49
N LYS A 135 -1.04 -14.13 4.96
CA LYS A 135 -1.43 -15.27 4.11
C LYS A 135 -2.41 -14.88 3.01
N SER A 136 -3.28 -13.89 3.26
CA SER A 136 -4.24 -13.44 2.24
C SER A 136 -3.52 -12.80 1.05
N LEU A 137 -2.44 -12.06 1.29
CA LEU A 137 -1.63 -11.49 0.20
C LEU A 137 -0.89 -12.57 -0.59
N GLN A 138 -0.44 -13.66 0.05
CA GLN A 138 0.16 -14.81 -0.65
C GLN A 138 -0.85 -15.46 -1.61
N ILE A 139 -2.09 -15.65 -1.16
CA ILE A 139 -3.18 -16.16 -1.99
C ILE A 139 -3.49 -15.19 -3.13
N SER A 140 -3.59 -13.88 -2.83
CA SER A 140 -3.81 -12.85 -3.83
C SER A 140 -2.72 -12.85 -4.91
N LEU A 141 -1.45 -12.97 -4.53
CA LEU A 141 -0.35 -13.01 -5.50
C LEU A 141 -0.43 -14.25 -6.38
N TRP A 142 -0.73 -15.41 -5.78
CA TRP A 142 -0.91 -16.64 -6.55
C TRP A 142 -2.02 -16.49 -7.61
N LEU A 143 -3.15 -15.89 -7.22
CA LEU A 143 -4.26 -15.63 -8.13
C LEU A 143 -3.89 -14.58 -9.21
N ALA A 144 -3.24 -13.48 -8.82
CA ALA A 144 -2.82 -12.41 -9.74
C ALA A 144 -1.84 -12.93 -10.81
N ARG A 145 -0.92 -13.82 -10.44
CA ARG A 145 0.01 -14.46 -11.40
C ARG A 145 -0.71 -15.29 -12.47
N LEU A 146 -1.90 -15.80 -12.17
CA LEU A 146 -2.73 -16.53 -13.13
C LEU A 146 -3.59 -15.56 -13.95
N LEU A 147 -4.26 -14.60 -13.30
CA LEU A 147 -5.27 -13.76 -13.93
C LEU A 147 -4.68 -12.58 -14.71
N TYR A 148 -3.67 -11.89 -14.20
CA TYR A 148 -3.17 -10.66 -14.81
C TYR A 148 -2.61 -10.86 -16.23
N PRO A 149 -1.85 -11.94 -16.53
CA PRO A 149 -1.44 -12.25 -17.91
C PRO A 149 -2.61 -12.46 -18.88
N ILE A 150 -3.75 -12.95 -18.38
CA ILE A 150 -4.97 -13.17 -19.19
C ILE A 150 -5.71 -11.85 -19.41
N LEU A 151 -5.80 -11.00 -18.39
CA LEU A 151 -6.49 -9.72 -18.44
C LEU A 151 -5.70 -8.64 -19.19
N ALA A 152 -4.38 -8.69 -19.13
CA ALA A 152 -3.47 -7.73 -19.75
C ALA A 152 -2.32 -8.45 -20.49
N PRO A 153 -2.59 -9.18 -21.59
CA PRO A 153 -1.59 -9.95 -22.31
C PRO A 153 -0.45 -9.08 -22.87
N TRP A 154 -0.71 -7.82 -23.19
CA TRP A 154 0.31 -6.86 -23.63
C TRP A 154 1.32 -6.48 -22.53
N GLN A 155 0.99 -6.72 -21.25
CA GLN A 155 1.85 -6.42 -20.11
C GLN A 155 2.65 -7.64 -19.62
N ILE A 156 2.51 -8.83 -20.22
CA ILE A 156 3.11 -10.08 -19.69
C ILE A 156 4.60 -9.92 -19.35
N LYS A 157 5.39 -9.33 -20.25
CA LYS A 157 6.82 -9.08 -19.99
C LYS A 157 7.04 -8.19 -18.77
N ALA A 158 6.30 -7.09 -18.67
CA ALA A 158 6.37 -6.16 -17.55
C ALA A 158 5.90 -6.80 -16.23
N ILE A 159 4.85 -7.63 -16.27
CA ILE A 159 4.36 -8.41 -15.11
C ILE A 159 5.48 -9.29 -14.55
N PHE A 160 6.21 -10.03 -15.39
CA PHE A 160 7.31 -10.87 -14.92
C PHE A 160 8.48 -10.07 -14.36
N ILE A 161 8.85 -8.96 -15.01
CA ILE A 161 9.93 -8.08 -14.54
C ILE A 161 9.56 -7.47 -13.17
N ASN A 162 8.36 -6.92 -13.04
CA ASN A 162 7.93 -6.26 -11.81
C ASN A 162 7.69 -7.26 -10.67
N LEU A 163 7.22 -8.47 -10.97
CA LEU A 163 7.16 -9.57 -10.00
C LEU A 163 8.54 -9.87 -9.40
N GLN A 164 9.58 -9.94 -10.23
CA GLN A 164 10.95 -10.20 -9.77
C GLN A 164 11.50 -9.00 -8.98
N LYS A 165 11.36 -7.78 -9.51
CA LYS A 165 11.80 -6.54 -8.85
C LYS A 165 11.13 -6.38 -7.49
N GLY A 166 9.83 -6.62 -7.38
CA GLY A 166 9.08 -6.53 -6.12
C GLY A 166 9.61 -7.49 -5.06
N ARG A 167 9.94 -8.73 -5.43
CA ARG A 167 10.58 -9.69 -4.52
C ARG A 167 11.97 -9.24 -4.10
N GLU A 168 12.78 -8.74 -5.02
CA GLU A 168 14.13 -8.28 -4.70
C GLU A 168 14.11 -7.09 -3.73
N LEU A 169 13.23 -6.13 -3.95
CA LEU A 169 13.01 -5.01 -3.04
C LEU A 169 12.49 -5.53 -1.68
N GLY A 170 11.54 -6.45 -1.69
CA GLY A 170 10.94 -7.00 -0.48
C GLY A 170 11.93 -7.76 0.41
N LYS A 171 12.98 -8.37 -0.16
CA LYS A 171 14.05 -9.02 0.62
C LYS A 171 15.01 -8.04 1.30
N LYS A 172 15.20 -6.86 0.69
CA LYS A 172 16.21 -5.88 1.12
C LYS A 172 15.62 -4.82 2.05
N ALA A 173 14.37 -4.44 1.82
CA ALA A 173 13.73 -3.34 2.51
C ALA A 173 13.49 -3.64 3.99
N ASP A 174 13.52 -2.58 4.80
CA ASP A 174 13.01 -2.63 6.15
C ASP A 174 11.49 -2.91 6.16
N PHE A 175 10.92 -3.18 7.34
CA PHE A 175 9.50 -3.47 7.46
C PHE A 175 8.63 -2.21 7.26
N LEU A 176 8.18 -1.98 6.02
CA LEU A 176 7.52 -0.74 5.62
C LEU A 176 6.20 -0.45 6.34
N LEU A 177 5.36 -1.45 6.65
CA LEU A 177 4.08 -1.19 7.32
C LEU A 177 4.21 -0.62 8.73
N GLY A 178 5.35 -0.86 9.38
CA GLY A 178 5.66 -0.27 10.68
C GLY A 178 6.17 1.17 10.57
N TYR A 179 6.50 1.66 9.37
CA TYR A 179 7.08 2.99 9.19
C TYR A 179 5.99 4.07 9.21
N ARG A 180 6.29 5.20 9.84
CA ARG A 180 5.38 6.36 9.99
C ARG A 180 5.63 7.37 8.88
N PHE A 181 5.34 6.97 7.64
CA PHE A 181 5.55 7.77 6.42
C PHE A 181 5.07 9.21 6.56
N GLU A 182 3.93 9.36 7.23
CA GLU A 182 3.20 10.61 7.33
C GLU A 182 3.93 11.68 8.16
N ASP A 183 4.96 11.29 8.92
CA ASP A 183 5.85 12.21 9.64
C ASP A 183 6.97 12.78 8.75
N HIS A 184 7.17 12.26 7.52
CA HIS A 184 8.35 12.53 6.68
C HIS A 184 8.04 13.22 5.35
N TRP A 185 6.84 13.76 5.16
CA TRP A 185 6.41 14.26 3.85
C TRP A 185 7.29 15.37 3.25
N GLN A 186 7.94 16.19 4.08
CA GLN A 186 8.81 17.28 3.60
C GLN A 186 10.24 16.82 3.31
N GLU A 187 10.60 15.59 3.68
CA GLU A 187 11.94 15.08 3.44
C GLU A 187 12.16 14.77 1.96
N PRO A 188 13.39 14.91 1.45
CA PRO A 188 13.74 14.41 0.13
C PRO A 188 13.44 12.91 0.02
N ILE A 189 12.72 12.49 -1.03
CA ILE A 189 12.28 11.10 -1.18
C ILE A 189 13.45 10.11 -1.18
N HIS A 190 14.61 10.51 -1.74
CA HIS A 190 15.79 9.66 -1.79
C HIS A 190 16.35 9.33 -0.40
N GLU A 191 16.25 10.26 0.57
CA GLU A 191 16.67 10.01 1.94
C GLU A 191 15.70 9.05 2.65
N VAL A 192 14.39 9.18 2.40
CA VAL A 192 13.38 8.24 2.90
C VAL A 192 13.62 6.84 2.33
N MET A 193 13.83 6.72 1.02
CA MET A 193 14.13 5.44 0.36
C MET A 193 15.41 4.81 0.89
N LYS A 194 16.47 5.60 1.07
CA LYS A 194 17.75 5.15 1.62
C LYS A 194 17.59 4.62 3.04
N ARG A 195 16.84 5.33 3.89
CA ARG A 195 16.53 4.90 5.26
C ARG A 195 15.81 3.56 5.30
N LEU A 196 14.99 3.27 4.30
CA LEU A 196 14.20 2.04 4.19
C LEU A 196 14.91 0.93 3.41
N ASN A 197 16.20 1.08 3.09
CA ASN A 197 16.98 0.14 2.28
C ASN A 197 16.38 -0.11 0.88
N LEU A 198 15.80 0.92 0.27
CA LEU A 198 15.21 0.90 -1.07
C LEU A 198 16.11 1.50 -2.16
N SER A 199 17.34 1.90 -1.82
CA SER A 199 18.27 2.52 -2.79
C SER A 199 18.90 1.50 -3.76
N GLU A 200 18.52 1.66 -5.03
CA GLU A 200 19.04 1.15 -6.32
C GLU A 200 18.91 -0.34 -6.70
N ILE A 201 17.91 -0.60 -7.56
CA ILE A 201 18.14 -1.28 -8.85
C ILE A 201 17.91 -0.21 -9.93
N SER A 202 19.02 0.29 -10.47
CA SER A 202 19.23 1.26 -11.55
C SER A 202 18.01 1.96 -12.14
N THR A 203 17.99 3.28 -11.98
CA THR A 203 17.57 4.26 -12.97
C THR A 203 18.00 3.79 -14.37
N ILE A 204 17.07 3.25 -15.15
CA ILE A 204 17.24 3.20 -16.60
C ILE A 204 17.22 4.68 -17.02
N GLN A 205 18.38 5.18 -17.43
CA GLN A 205 18.52 6.50 -18.03
C GLN A 205 17.50 6.66 -19.17
N PRO A 206 16.95 7.87 -19.40
CA PRO A 206 16.21 8.14 -20.63
C PRO A 206 17.15 7.81 -21.80
N ILE A 207 16.72 6.92 -22.68
CA ILE A 207 17.36 6.68 -23.96
C ILE A 207 17.36 8.03 -24.67
N LEU A 208 18.52 8.69 -24.69
CA LEU A 208 18.77 9.78 -25.61
C LEU A 208 18.61 9.20 -27.01
N GLN A 209 17.54 9.63 -27.67
CA GLN A 209 17.36 9.41 -29.09
C GLN A 209 18.53 10.10 -29.82
N SER A 210 19.30 9.31 -30.55
CA SER A 210 20.10 9.75 -31.69
C SER A 210 19.56 9.06 -32.93
#